data_AF-K0TAV6-F1
#
_entry.id   AF-K0TAV6-F1
#
_cell.length_a   1.000
_cell.length_b   1.000
_cell.length_c   1.000
_cell.angle_alpha   90.00
_cell.angle_beta   90.00
_cell.angle_gamma   90.00
#
_symmetry.space_group_name_H-M   'P 1'
#
loop_
_entity.id
_entity.type
_entity.pdbx_description
1 polymer ?
#
loop_
_entity_poly.entity_id
_entity_poly.type
_entity_poly.pdbx_seq_one_letter_code
_entity_poly.pdbx_strand_id
1 'polypeptide(L)'
;KADQSKNSDNRPSGSIYQYISPPPVNLDARVGLQGKIRNLVDLHNATSTALCGIVKDSEPYLDEWVDYHFGLGFHTIYLIDNSKDHELLTWQDKRRKAGYSVRVMPKPGSHRQMYGYHMCAAEHKDEHTYMAFMDVDEFLVLKRHETIDQMLADHLQEGSLAISWYVFGSGKTATYAPLPVTKRFTFRDGVEKHDRHKAWANVKSIMKTSDYGGYPQSPHSMKTKRGTWKDTTGGGSFDKIGAENYARPTDVAVIHHYKYLSPKEFQWKSCIRQTVDAKLKDCVGGKATAYQGRVPDDSAWQLLKKNVPRYAMFDEFEDFL
;
A
#
# COMPACT_ATOMS: atom_id res chain seq x y z
N LYS A 1 6.30 12.10 49.50
CA LYS A 1 6.58 12.79 48.21
C LYS A 1 6.28 11.79 47.11
N ALA A 2 5.14 11.97 46.43
CA ALA A 2 4.63 11.03 45.43
C ALA A 2 5.44 11.14 44.13
N ASP A 3 5.76 9.99 43.57
CA ASP A 3 6.53 9.78 42.35
C ASP A 3 5.65 10.12 41.13
N GLN A 4 6.03 11.15 40.37
CA GLN A 4 5.36 11.52 39.12
C GLN A 4 5.95 10.67 37.98
N SER A 5 5.30 9.56 37.67
CA SER A 5 5.56 8.82 36.44
C SER A 5 5.22 9.72 35.24
N LYS A 6 6.25 10.15 34.49
CA LYS A 6 6.10 10.83 33.20
C LYS A 6 5.45 9.88 32.20
N ASN A 7 4.14 9.99 32.05
CA ASN A 7 3.41 9.38 30.95
C ASN A 7 3.65 10.26 29.70
N SER A 8 4.68 9.95 28.91
CA SER A 8 4.91 10.65 27.65
C SER A 8 3.92 10.14 26.61
N ASP A 9 2.79 10.82 26.54
CA ASP A 9 1.78 10.67 25.52
C ASP A 9 2.30 11.28 24.20
N ASN A 10 2.81 10.43 23.30
CA ASN A 10 3.36 10.84 21.99
C ASN A 10 2.26 11.23 20.96
N ARG A 11 1.05 11.59 21.41
CA ARG A 11 0.01 12.14 20.54
C ARG A 11 0.41 13.58 20.16
N PRO A 12 0.56 13.92 18.86
CA PRO A 12 0.80 15.30 18.47
C PRO A 12 -0.34 16.18 18.97
N SER A 13 0.02 17.17 19.79
CA SER A 13 -0.91 18.10 20.42
C SER A 13 -1.63 18.97 19.39
N GLY A 14 -2.95 19.08 19.51
CA GLY A 14 -3.65 20.34 19.20
C GLY A 14 -4.56 20.40 17.97
N SER A 15 -4.74 19.34 17.20
CA SER A 15 -5.73 19.35 16.10
C SER A 15 -6.86 18.36 16.40
N ILE A 16 -7.98 18.88 16.90
CA ILE A 16 -9.25 18.15 16.86
C ILE A 16 -9.67 18.17 15.38
N TYR A 17 -9.32 17.12 14.64
CA TYR A 17 -9.85 16.96 13.29
C TYR A 17 -11.33 16.64 13.42
N GLN A 18 -12.19 17.55 12.93
CA GLN A 18 -13.61 17.29 12.87
C GLN A 18 -13.82 16.11 11.92
N TYR A 19 -14.25 14.98 12.48
CA TYR A 19 -14.60 13.81 11.69
C TYR A 19 -15.86 14.14 10.88
N ILE A 20 -15.72 14.25 9.57
CA ILE A 20 -16.85 14.35 8.65
C ILE A 20 -17.07 12.96 8.09
N SER A 21 -18.23 12.38 8.41
CA SER A 21 -18.58 11.07 7.84
C SER A 21 -18.65 11.20 6.31
N PRO A 22 -18.02 10.28 5.56
CA PRO A 22 -18.13 10.30 4.11
C PRO A 22 -19.59 10.02 3.68
N PRO A 23 -20.01 10.44 2.48
CA PRO A 23 -21.30 10.05 1.92
C PRO A 23 -21.43 8.51 1.87
N PRO A 24 -22.62 7.91 1.86
CA PRO A 24 -22.74 6.46 1.70
C PRO A 24 -22.16 5.99 0.36
N VAL A 25 -21.72 4.73 0.30
CA VAL A 25 -21.34 4.11 -0.99
C VAL A 25 -22.61 3.99 -1.84
N ASN A 26 -22.54 4.42 -3.09
CA ASN A 26 -23.65 4.23 -4.02
C ASN A 26 -23.73 2.75 -4.44
N LEU A 27 -24.65 2.00 -3.83
CA LEU A 27 -24.80 0.57 -4.09
C LEU A 27 -25.29 0.27 -5.50
N ASP A 28 -26.15 1.11 -6.09
CA ASP A 28 -26.59 0.95 -7.48
C ASP A 28 -25.40 1.11 -8.44
N ALA A 29 -24.54 2.11 -8.23
CA ALA A 29 -23.33 2.28 -9.01
C ALA A 29 -22.34 1.11 -8.81
N ARG A 30 -22.30 0.53 -7.60
CA ARG A 30 -21.45 -0.63 -7.29
C ARG A 30 -21.85 -1.85 -8.12
N VAL A 31 -23.15 -2.11 -8.32
CA VAL A 31 -23.62 -3.18 -9.21
C VAL A 31 -23.05 -2.98 -10.62
N GLY A 32 -23.06 -1.74 -11.13
CA GLY A 32 -22.45 -1.41 -12.42
C GLY A 32 -20.92 -1.57 -12.46
N LEU A 33 -20.23 -1.44 -11.32
CA LEU A 33 -18.79 -1.70 -11.23
C LEU A 33 -18.44 -3.19 -11.23
N GLN A 34 -19.31 -4.09 -10.75
CA GLN A 34 -19.05 -5.54 -10.74
C GLN A 34 -18.83 -6.09 -12.15
N GLY A 35 -19.47 -5.52 -13.17
CA GLY A 35 -19.21 -5.85 -14.58
C GLY A 35 -17.90 -5.30 -15.14
N LYS A 36 -17.20 -4.41 -14.40
CA LYS A 36 -15.97 -3.72 -14.84
C LYS A 36 -14.74 -4.12 -14.03
N ILE A 37 -14.93 -4.59 -12.81
CA ILE A 37 -13.89 -5.05 -11.89
C ILE A 37 -14.22 -6.49 -11.49
N ARG A 38 -13.40 -7.41 -11.98
CA ARG A 38 -13.67 -8.86 -11.93
C ARG A 38 -13.93 -9.40 -10.53
N ASN A 39 -13.11 -9.01 -9.55
CA ASN A 39 -13.19 -9.51 -8.18
C ASN A 39 -13.77 -8.48 -7.20
N LEU A 40 -14.59 -7.55 -7.68
CA LEU A 40 -15.21 -6.56 -6.80
C LEU A 40 -16.17 -7.24 -5.82
N VAL A 41 -15.89 -7.12 -4.53
CA VAL A 41 -16.60 -7.90 -3.51
C VAL A 41 -17.97 -7.33 -3.16
N ASP A 42 -18.90 -8.18 -2.70
CA ASP A 42 -20.10 -7.72 -2.02
C ASP A 42 -19.75 -7.16 -0.62
N LEU A 43 -20.25 -5.97 -0.28
CA LEU A 43 -19.99 -5.34 1.02
C LEU A 43 -20.70 -6.04 2.18
N HIS A 44 -21.64 -6.95 1.90
CA HIS A 44 -22.34 -7.76 2.91
C HIS A 44 -21.63 -9.06 3.28
N ASN A 45 -20.47 -9.35 2.68
CA ASN A 45 -19.69 -10.54 3.00
C ASN A 45 -19.23 -10.56 4.47
N ALA A 46 -19.31 -11.75 5.08
CA ALA A 46 -18.98 -11.94 6.50
C ALA A 46 -17.48 -11.78 6.81
N THR A 47 -16.61 -12.23 5.89
CA THR A 47 -15.16 -11.97 5.96
C THR A 47 -14.85 -10.80 5.07
N SER A 48 -14.17 -9.79 5.63
CA SER A 48 -13.78 -8.61 4.87
C SER A 48 -12.33 -8.24 5.11
N THR A 49 -11.64 -7.91 4.01
CA THR A 49 -10.24 -7.47 4.02
C THR A 49 -10.16 -6.01 3.60
N ALA A 50 -9.63 -5.18 4.50
CA ALA A 50 -9.34 -3.78 4.23
C ALA A 50 -7.90 -3.55 3.77
N LEU A 51 -7.68 -2.44 3.09
CA LEU A 51 -6.35 -1.93 2.76
C LEU A 51 -6.22 -0.51 3.31
N CYS A 52 -5.18 -0.26 4.08
CA CYS A 52 -4.81 1.05 4.55
C CYS A 52 -3.55 1.53 3.83
N GLY A 53 -3.62 2.68 3.17
CA GLY A 53 -2.49 3.31 2.51
C GLY A 53 -2.36 4.79 2.86
N ILE A 54 -1.17 5.34 2.66
CA ILE A 54 -0.89 6.77 2.87
C ILE A 54 -0.55 7.46 1.55
N VAL A 55 -1.14 8.64 1.33
CA VAL A 55 -0.94 9.46 0.15
C VAL A 55 -0.33 10.79 0.56
N LYS A 56 0.65 11.24 -0.22
CA LYS A 56 1.17 12.60 -0.20
C LYS A 56 1.62 12.93 -1.61
N ASP A 57 0.96 13.85 -2.29
CA ASP A 57 1.27 14.32 -3.65
C ASP A 57 1.53 13.16 -4.64
N SER A 58 0.67 12.14 -4.62
CA SER A 58 0.79 10.93 -5.47
C SER A 58 -0.53 10.62 -6.20
N GLU A 59 -1.37 11.65 -6.33
CA GLU A 59 -2.69 11.62 -6.97
C GLU A 59 -2.65 11.13 -8.42
N PRO A 60 -1.60 11.41 -9.24
CA PRO A 60 -1.56 10.94 -10.63
C PRO A 60 -1.68 9.42 -10.81
N TYR A 61 -1.34 8.62 -9.79
CA TYR A 61 -1.39 7.15 -9.85
C TYR A 61 -2.44 6.52 -8.92
N LEU A 62 -3.19 7.36 -8.20
CA LEU A 62 -4.08 6.87 -7.15
C LEU A 62 -5.25 6.05 -7.71
N ASP A 63 -5.81 6.45 -8.86
CA ASP A 63 -6.91 5.71 -9.48
C ASP A 63 -6.48 4.30 -9.92
N GLU A 64 -5.27 4.16 -10.51
CA GLU A 64 -4.69 2.85 -10.86
C GLU A 64 -4.56 1.98 -9.60
N TRP A 65 -3.94 2.51 -8.55
CA TRP A 65 -3.70 1.78 -7.32
C TRP A 65 -5.00 1.32 -6.65
N VAL A 66 -6.01 2.19 -6.60
CA VAL A 66 -7.32 1.88 -6.01
C VAL A 66 -8.05 0.81 -6.84
N ASP A 67 -8.13 0.99 -8.16
CA ASP A 67 -8.79 0.03 -9.04
C ASP A 67 -8.12 -1.34 -8.99
N TYR A 68 -6.78 -1.35 -8.99
CA TYR A 68 -5.96 -2.55 -8.91
C TYR A 68 -6.33 -3.39 -7.68
N HIS A 69 -6.34 -2.77 -6.49
CA HIS A 69 -6.58 -3.49 -5.25
C HIS A 69 -8.06 -3.89 -5.10
N PHE A 70 -9.02 -3.09 -5.57
CA PHE A 70 -10.40 -3.58 -5.68
C PHE A 70 -10.52 -4.77 -6.65
N GLY A 71 -9.73 -4.80 -7.73
CA GLY A 71 -9.59 -5.94 -8.63
C GLY A 71 -8.99 -7.20 -8.00
N LEU A 72 -8.36 -7.10 -6.83
CA LEU A 72 -7.87 -8.25 -6.04
C LEU A 72 -8.88 -8.72 -4.98
N GLY A 73 -10.00 -8.03 -4.82
CA GLY A 73 -11.00 -8.35 -3.81
C GLY A 73 -10.82 -7.64 -2.47
N PHE A 74 -10.09 -6.53 -2.40
CA PHE A 74 -10.17 -5.68 -1.21
C PHE A 74 -11.58 -5.09 -1.07
N HIS A 75 -12.12 -5.15 0.15
CA HIS A 75 -13.49 -4.73 0.45
C HIS A 75 -13.61 -3.21 0.62
N THR A 76 -12.69 -2.65 1.41
CA THR A 76 -12.63 -1.23 1.74
C THR A 76 -11.19 -0.75 1.68
N ILE A 77 -10.98 0.43 1.11
CA ILE A 77 -9.68 1.08 1.09
C ILE A 77 -9.74 2.35 1.94
N TYR A 78 -8.89 2.40 2.96
CA TYR A 78 -8.65 3.57 3.80
C TYR A 78 -7.41 4.30 3.29
N LEU A 79 -7.54 5.59 3.02
CA LEU A 79 -6.45 6.45 2.56
C LEU A 79 -6.15 7.52 3.60
N ILE A 80 -4.96 7.47 4.17
CA ILE A 80 -4.43 8.53 5.00
C ILE A 80 -3.98 9.65 4.06
N ASP A 81 -4.69 10.77 4.08
CA ASP A 81 -4.36 11.94 3.28
C ASP A 81 -3.40 12.84 4.07
N ASN A 82 -2.14 12.90 3.63
CA ASN A 82 -1.10 13.72 4.24
C ASN A 82 -0.95 15.10 3.58
N SER A 83 -1.83 15.46 2.64
CA SER A 83 -1.90 16.82 2.08
C SER A 83 -2.32 17.82 3.15
N LYS A 84 -1.89 19.08 3.00
CA LYS A 84 -2.22 20.16 3.94
C LYS A 84 -3.71 20.52 3.89
N ASP A 85 -4.30 20.50 2.70
CA ASP A 85 -5.63 21.03 2.40
C ASP A 85 -6.70 19.94 2.21
N HIS A 86 -6.41 18.69 2.63
CA HIS A 86 -7.35 17.57 2.57
C HIS A 86 -7.85 17.27 1.15
N GLU A 87 -6.93 17.31 0.20
CA GLU A 87 -7.18 17.33 -1.24
C GLU A 87 -7.97 16.09 -1.72
N LEU A 88 -7.90 14.98 -0.98
CA LEU A 88 -8.56 13.74 -1.36
C LEU A 88 -10.04 13.65 -0.96
N LEU A 89 -10.60 14.59 -0.19
CA LEU A 89 -12.01 14.53 0.21
C LEU A 89 -12.96 14.59 -1.01
N THR A 90 -12.70 15.50 -1.94
CA THR A 90 -13.51 15.60 -3.17
C THR A 90 -13.33 14.37 -4.07
N TRP A 91 -12.13 13.83 -4.13
CA TRP A 91 -11.86 12.58 -4.85
C TRP A 91 -12.63 11.41 -4.21
N GLN A 92 -12.63 11.29 -2.89
CA GLN A 92 -13.38 10.27 -2.15
C GLN A 92 -14.86 10.29 -2.53
N ASP A 93 -15.49 11.46 -2.49
CA ASP A 93 -16.93 11.56 -2.74
C ASP A 93 -17.29 11.14 -4.15
N LYS A 94 -16.47 11.51 -5.15
CA LYS A 94 -16.61 11.05 -6.54
C LYS A 94 -16.47 9.52 -6.63
N ARG A 95 -15.48 8.93 -5.97
CA ARG A 95 -15.26 7.48 -5.96
C ARG A 95 -16.40 6.73 -5.27
N ARG A 96 -16.91 7.23 -4.15
CA ARG A 96 -18.04 6.63 -3.42
C ARG A 96 -19.34 6.73 -4.20
N LYS A 97 -19.58 7.86 -4.89
CA LYS A 97 -20.69 8.01 -5.84
C LYS A 97 -20.59 7.02 -7.01
N ALA A 98 -19.37 6.65 -7.42
CA ALA A 98 -19.13 5.64 -8.44
C ALA A 98 -19.23 4.19 -7.92
N GLY A 99 -19.45 3.96 -6.62
CA GLY A 99 -19.67 2.62 -6.03
C GLY A 99 -18.45 2.00 -5.32
N TYR A 100 -17.34 2.74 -5.19
CA TYR A 100 -16.16 2.29 -4.46
C TYR A 100 -16.32 2.50 -2.95
N SER A 101 -15.91 1.51 -2.15
CA SER A 101 -15.82 1.64 -0.69
C SER A 101 -14.46 2.23 -0.30
N VAL A 102 -14.28 3.53 -0.54
CA VAL A 102 -13.08 4.27 -0.14
C VAL A 102 -13.38 5.20 1.03
N ARG A 103 -12.44 5.38 1.95
CA ARG A 103 -12.53 6.35 3.04
C ARG A 103 -11.21 7.08 3.21
N VAL A 104 -11.26 8.40 3.11
CA VAL A 104 -10.13 9.30 3.31
C VAL A 104 -10.09 9.76 4.76
N MET A 105 -8.91 9.73 5.34
CA MET A 105 -8.62 10.16 6.70
C MET A 105 -7.54 11.24 6.62
N PRO A 106 -7.93 12.52 6.69
CA PRO A 106 -6.96 13.60 6.62
C PRO A 106 -6.09 13.62 7.88
N LYS A 107 -4.77 13.47 7.69
CA LYS A 107 -3.74 13.48 8.73
C LYS A 107 -2.49 14.24 8.22
N PRO A 108 -2.56 15.57 8.01
CA PRO A 108 -1.41 16.37 7.61
C PRO A 108 -0.31 16.39 8.69
N GLY A 109 0.92 16.64 8.25
CA GLY A 109 2.08 16.83 9.11
C GLY A 109 3.20 15.82 8.87
N SER A 110 4.21 15.84 9.73
CA SER A 110 5.38 14.96 9.65
C SER A 110 5.17 13.63 10.39
N HIS A 111 5.95 12.63 10.00
CA HIS A 111 5.97 11.29 10.63
C HIS A 111 4.61 10.59 10.69
N ARG A 112 3.81 10.75 9.62
CA ARG A 112 2.40 10.32 9.60
C ARG A 112 2.17 8.90 9.13
N GLN A 113 3.17 8.22 8.57
CA GLN A 113 2.97 6.87 8.06
C GLN A 113 2.60 5.87 9.16
N MET A 114 3.45 5.70 10.17
CA MET A 114 3.17 4.79 11.30
C MET A 114 1.93 5.22 12.09
N TYR A 115 1.77 6.52 12.32
CA TYR A 115 0.61 7.06 13.01
C TYR A 115 -0.68 6.80 12.22
N GLY A 116 -0.68 7.01 10.92
CA GLY A 116 -1.84 6.75 10.07
C GLY A 116 -2.21 5.27 10.04
N TYR A 117 -1.24 4.37 9.89
CA TYR A 117 -1.48 2.92 9.96
C TYR A 117 -2.01 2.48 11.33
N HIS A 118 -1.46 3.06 12.40
CA HIS A 118 -2.00 2.88 13.75
C HIS A 118 -3.47 3.33 13.84
N MET A 119 -3.82 4.50 13.31
CA MET A 119 -5.21 5.00 13.35
C MET A 119 -6.15 4.14 12.51
N CYS A 120 -5.76 3.74 11.30
CA CYS A 120 -6.53 2.78 10.48
C CYS A 120 -6.92 1.54 11.30
N ALA A 121 -5.92 0.90 11.93
CA ALA A 121 -6.15 -0.29 12.72
C ALA A 121 -6.97 0.00 13.99
N ALA A 122 -6.65 1.07 14.72
CA ALA A 122 -7.32 1.41 15.97
C ALA A 122 -8.81 1.75 15.77
N GLU A 123 -9.13 2.48 14.69
CA GLU A 123 -10.49 2.92 14.38
C GLU A 123 -11.33 1.83 13.69
N HIS A 124 -10.72 0.97 12.86
CA HIS A 124 -11.46 0.06 11.96
C HIS A 124 -11.19 -1.43 12.17
N LYS A 125 -10.46 -1.83 13.23
CA LYS A 125 -10.21 -3.25 13.51
C LYS A 125 -11.48 -4.08 13.70
N ASP A 126 -12.57 -3.48 14.18
CA ASP A 126 -13.82 -4.18 14.46
C ASP A 126 -14.77 -4.19 13.25
N GLU A 127 -14.42 -3.49 12.16
CA GLU A 127 -15.17 -3.46 10.90
C GLU A 127 -14.71 -4.54 9.90
N HIS A 128 -13.51 -5.11 10.13
CA HIS A 128 -12.84 -5.98 9.17
C HIS A 128 -12.22 -7.20 9.85
N THR A 129 -12.10 -8.31 9.12
CA THR A 129 -11.36 -9.50 9.58
C THR A 129 -9.85 -9.31 9.42
N TYR A 130 -9.45 -8.72 8.30
CA TYR A 130 -8.06 -8.49 7.95
C TYR A 130 -7.83 -7.05 7.50
N MET A 131 -6.62 -6.55 7.69
CA MET A 131 -6.20 -5.25 7.17
C MET A 131 -4.76 -5.31 6.66
N ALA A 132 -4.57 -4.95 5.40
CA ALA A 132 -3.26 -4.76 4.78
C ALA A 132 -2.78 -3.31 4.96
N PHE A 133 -1.46 -3.11 5.06
CA PHE A 133 -0.83 -1.80 5.22
C PHE A 133 0.21 -1.60 4.13
N MET A 134 -0.11 -0.82 3.10
CA MET A 134 0.73 -0.67 1.91
C MET A 134 0.79 0.78 1.45
N ASP A 135 1.95 1.18 0.94
CA ASP A 135 2.15 2.51 0.38
C ASP A 135 1.48 2.59 -1.01
N VAL A 136 1.09 3.77 -1.49
CA VAL A 136 0.40 3.91 -2.79
C VAL A 136 1.30 3.69 -4.01
N ASP A 137 2.59 3.40 -3.80
CA ASP A 137 3.52 2.91 -4.82
C ASP A 137 3.76 1.38 -4.72
N GLU A 138 2.93 0.66 -3.98
CA GLU A 138 3.05 -0.78 -3.75
C GLU A 138 1.83 -1.56 -4.27
N PHE A 139 2.07 -2.62 -5.03
CA PHE A 139 1.03 -3.40 -5.70
C PHE A 139 1.16 -4.87 -5.32
N LEU A 140 0.13 -5.45 -4.71
CA LEU A 140 0.15 -6.87 -4.34
C LEU A 140 -0.06 -7.76 -5.57
N VAL A 141 0.82 -8.72 -5.80
CA VAL A 141 0.68 -9.72 -6.85
C VAL A 141 0.40 -11.07 -6.20
N LEU A 142 -0.80 -11.60 -6.44
CA LEU A 142 -1.19 -12.96 -6.05
C LEU A 142 -0.79 -13.91 -7.17
N LYS A 143 -0.02 -14.96 -6.85
CA LYS A 143 0.48 -15.94 -7.83
C LYS A 143 -0.26 -17.28 -7.79
N ARG A 144 -0.90 -17.61 -6.67
CA ARG A 144 -1.61 -18.88 -6.45
C ARG A 144 -3.09 -18.74 -6.14
N HIS A 145 -3.58 -17.52 -5.94
CA HIS A 145 -4.95 -17.22 -5.54
C HIS A 145 -5.54 -16.15 -6.44
N GLU A 146 -6.85 -16.20 -6.68
CA GLU A 146 -7.55 -15.19 -7.48
C GLU A 146 -7.91 -13.95 -6.66
N THR A 147 -8.17 -14.12 -5.35
CA THR A 147 -8.54 -13.02 -4.46
C THR A 147 -7.71 -12.99 -3.18
N ILE A 148 -7.67 -11.82 -2.56
CA ILE A 148 -6.97 -11.62 -1.28
C ILE A 148 -7.55 -12.47 -0.16
N ASP A 149 -8.87 -12.61 -0.07
CA ASP A 149 -9.49 -13.39 0.99
C ASP A 149 -9.17 -14.88 0.89
N GLN A 150 -9.07 -15.43 -0.34
CA GLN A 150 -8.62 -16.81 -0.55
C GLN A 150 -7.19 -17.01 -0.03
N MET A 151 -6.28 -16.10 -0.35
CA MET A 151 -4.90 -16.17 0.13
C MET A 151 -4.84 -16.09 1.68
N LEU A 152 -5.61 -15.18 2.28
CA LEU A 152 -5.60 -15.00 3.73
C LEU A 152 -6.28 -16.16 4.48
N ALA A 153 -7.28 -16.80 3.89
CA ALA A 153 -7.89 -18.01 4.43
C ALA A 153 -6.85 -19.15 4.54
N ASP A 154 -5.98 -19.30 3.54
CA ASP A 154 -4.96 -20.36 3.54
C ASP A 154 -3.75 -20.02 4.43
N HIS A 155 -3.35 -18.74 4.48
CA HIS A 155 -2.04 -18.35 5.03
C HIS A 155 -2.10 -17.52 6.32
N LEU A 156 -3.26 -17.01 6.75
CA LEU A 156 -3.37 -16.12 7.92
C LEU A 156 -4.54 -16.45 8.85
N GLN A 157 -4.29 -17.38 9.77
CA GLN A 157 -5.23 -17.72 10.84
C GLN A 157 -5.08 -16.82 12.09
N GLU A 158 -3.90 -16.24 12.30
CA GLU A 158 -3.59 -15.40 13.46
C GLU A 158 -2.35 -14.54 13.22
N GLY A 159 -2.22 -13.45 13.98
CA GLY A 159 -1.08 -12.54 13.91
C GLY A 159 -1.06 -11.71 12.63
N SER A 160 0.13 -11.62 12.02
CA SER A 160 0.40 -10.80 10.85
C SER A 160 1.16 -11.59 9.79
N LEU A 161 0.66 -11.57 8.57
CA LEU A 161 1.30 -12.14 7.39
C LEU A 161 2.23 -11.10 6.77
N ALA A 162 3.51 -11.42 6.69
CA ALA A 162 4.52 -10.63 6.02
C ALA A 162 4.62 -11.03 4.55
N ILE A 163 4.45 -10.05 3.64
CA ILE A 163 4.61 -10.22 2.20
C ILE A 163 5.87 -9.51 1.74
N SER A 164 6.79 -10.25 1.13
CA SER A 164 8.06 -9.73 0.64
C SER A 164 7.91 -8.78 -0.54
N TRP A 165 8.87 -7.87 -0.67
CA TRP A 165 8.98 -6.97 -1.82
C TRP A 165 9.76 -7.56 -2.98
N TYR A 166 9.36 -7.14 -4.18
CA TYR A 166 10.25 -6.85 -5.30
C TYR A 166 10.37 -5.34 -5.47
N VAL A 167 11.59 -4.84 -5.59
CA VAL A 167 11.85 -3.41 -5.76
C VAL A 167 12.03 -3.12 -7.24
N PHE A 168 11.11 -2.34 -7.80
CA PHE A 168 11.13 -1.93 -9.20
C PHE A 168 11.99 -0.71 -9.40
N GLY A 169 12.89 -0.78 -10.38
CA GLY A 169 13.77 0.32 -10.73
C GLY A 169 13.09 1.37 -11.59
N SER A 170 13.82 2.47 -11.80
CA SER A 170 13.50 3.44 -12.83
C SER A 170 13.68 2.80 -14.20
N GLY A 171 12.63 2.87 -15.00
CA GLY A 171 12.63 2.43 -16.39
C GLY A 171 13.42 3.38 -17.28
N LYS A 172 13.27 3.21 -18.59
CA LYS A 172 13.99 4.00 -19.60
C LYS A 172 13.47 5.44 -19.72
N THR A 173 12.23 5.68 -19.34
CA THR A 173 11.62 7.02 -19.38
C THR A 173 12.26 7.95 -18.36
N ALA A 174 12.82 9.07 -18.82
CA ALA A 174 13.44 10.07 -17.94
C ALA A 174 12.43 10.91 -17.14
N THR A 175 11.19 11.03 -17.64
CA THR A 175 10.14 11.92 -17.12
C THR A 175 8.83 11.18 -16.86
N TYR A 176 7.90 11.87 -16.21
CA TYR A 176 6.51 11.45 -16.11
C TYR A 176 5.90 11.18 -17.49
N ALA A 177 5.12 10.10 -17.57
CA ALA A 177 4.21 9.81 -18.67
C ALA A 177 2.85 9.42 -18.05
N PRO A 178 1.72 9.87 -18.63
CA PRO A 178 0.38 9.57 -18.13
C PRO A 178 -0.07 8.15 -18.46
N LEU A 179 0.79 7.18 -18.17
CA LEU A 179 0.52 5.74 -18.30
C LEU A 179 0.55 5.08 -16.92
N PRO A 180 -0.14 3.94 -16.75
CA PRO A 180 -0.07 3.13 -15.53
C PRO A 180 1.37 2.83 -15.11
N VAL A 181 1.67 2.97 -13.82
CA VAL A 181 2.98 2.68 -13.22
C VAL A 181 3.38 1.25 -13.49
N THR A 182 2.43 0.32 -13.34
CA THR A 182 2.65 -1.12 -13.57
C THR A 182 3.04 -1.44 -15.01
N LYS A 183 2.60 -0.63 -15.99
CA LYS A 183 3.03 -0.72 -17.40
C LYS A 183 4.42 -0.11 -17.64
N ARG A 184 4.69 1.04 -17.01
CA ARG A 184 5.90 1.84 -17.28
C ARG A 184 7.18 1.23 -16.72
N PHE A 185 7.09 0.53 -15.60
CA PHE A 185 8.25 0.06 -14.85
C PHE A 185 8.19 -1.46 -14.70
N THR A 186 8.90 -2.17 -15.58
CA THR A 186 8.79 -3.64 -15.66
C THR A 186 10.09 -4.36 -15.28
N PHE A 187 11.05 -3.66 -14.67
CA PHE A 187 12.33 -4.25 -14.25
C PHE A 187 12.51 -4.11 -12.74
N ARG A 188 12.65 -5.25 -12.07
CA ARG A 188 12.84 -5.33 -10.61
C ARG A 188 14.23 -5.79 -10.22
N ASP A 189 14.47 -5.81 -8.91
CA ASP A 189 15.63 -6.43 -8.29
C ASP A 189 15.65 -7.94 -8.44
N GLY A 190 16.83 -8.53 -8.38
CA GLY A 190 17.05 -9.98 -8.52
C GLY A 190 17.24 -10.71 -7.19
N VAL A 191 17.32 -12.04 -7.28
CA VAL A 191 17.65 -12.92 -6.15
C VAL A 191 19.15 -13.16 -6.03
N GLU A 192 19.93 -12.90 -7.09
CA GLU A 192 21.38 -13.01 -7.05
C GLU A 192 22.01 -11.80 -6.36
N LYS A 193 23.13 -12.01 -5.65
CA LYS A 193 23.77 -10.94 -4.83
C LYS A 193 24.05 -9.66 -5.63
N HIS A 194 24.40 -9.78 -6.90
CA HIS A 194 24.72 -8.65 -7.77
C HIS A 194 23.49 -7.88 -8.28
N ASP A 195 22.30 -8.46 -8.17
CA ASP A 195 21.03 -7.88 -8.62
C ASP A 195 20.10 -7.48 -7.47
N ARG A 196 20.39 -7.92 -6.24
CA ARG A 196 19.60 -7.59 -5.04
C ARG A 196 19.65 -6.10 -4.74
N HIS A 197 18.47 -5.54 -4.46
CA HIS A 197 18.37 -4.18 -3.95
C HIS A 197 18.70 -4.14 -2.43
N LYS A 198 19.13 -2.98 -1.90
CA LYS A 198 19.48 -2.85 -0.47
C LYS A 198 18.31 -3.15 0.50
N ALA A 199 17.08 -3.02 0.02
CA ALA A 199 15.85 -3.32 0.75
C ALA A 199 15.26 -4.69 0.37
N TRP A 200 16.09 -5.65 -0.05
CA TRP A 200 15.65 -6.96 -0.57
C TRP A 200 14.82 -7.78 0.43
N ALA A 201 15.08 -7.62 1.73
CA ALA A 201 14.41 -8.37 2.78
C ALA A 201 13.16 -7.67 3.31
N ASN A 202 12.88 -6.43 2.89
CA ASN A 202 11.74 -5.69 3.39
C ASN A 202 10.42 -6.37 3.01
N VAL A 203 9.45 -6.20 3.91
CA VAL A 203 8.09 -6.70 3.77
C VAL A 203 7.06 -5.58 3.96
N LYS A 204 5.81 -5.87 3.62
CA LYS A 204 4.65 -5.25 4.27
C LYS A 204 3.83 -6.30 4.99
N SER A 205 2.97 -5.85 5.88
CA SER A 205 2.13 -6.71 6.70
C SER A 205 0.65 -6.65 6.30
N ILE A 206 0.02 -7.81 6.37
CA ILE A 206 -1.44 -7.98 6.39
C ILE A 206 -1.78 -8.62 7.73
N MET A 207 -2.58 -7.95 8.55
CA MET A 207 -2.82 -8.34 9.92
C MET A 207 -4.25 -8.86 10.09
N LYS A 208 -4.42 -9.92 10.87
CA LYS A 208 -5.73 -10.27 11.42
C LYS A 208 -6.11 -9.26 12.50
N THR A 209 -7.14 -8.47 12.26
CA THR A 209 -7.45 -7.26 13.04
C THR A 209 -7.74 -7.56 14.52
N SER A 210 -8.28 -8.74 14.84
CA SER A 210 -8.48 -9.22 16.21
C SER A 210 -7.18 -9.29 17.02
N ASP A 211 -6.04 -9.42 16.34
CA ASP A 211 -4.71 -9.56 16.94
C ASP A 211 -3.94 -8.24 17.00
N TYR A 212 -4.59 -7.11 16.68
CA TYR A 212 -4.00 -5.78 16.75
C TYR A 212 -3.43 -5.47 18.15
N GLY A 213 -2.15 -5.08 18.19
CA GLY A 213 -1.34 -4.89 19.41
C GLY A 213 -0.92 -3.45 19.70
N GLY A 214 -1.48 -2.46 19.00
CA GLY A 214 -1.22 -1.03 19.24
C GLY A 214 -0.23 -0.40 18.25
N TYR A 215 0.43 0.67 18.70
CA TYR A 215 1.31 1.48 17.84
C TYR A 215 2.51 0.65 17.31
N PRO A 216 2.79 0.69 15.99
CA PRO A 216 3.86 -0.11 15.39
C PRO A 216 5.24 0.51 15.61
N GLN A 217 6.29 -0.32 15.56
CA GLN A 217 7.69 0.13 15.61
C GLN A 217 8.26 0.48 14.22
N SER A 218 7.56 0.09 13.15
CA SER A 218 7.95 0.31 11.76
C SER A 218 6.71 0.38 10.86
N PRO A 219 6.73 1.15 9.77
CA PRO A 219 5.64 1.15 8.78
C PRO A 219 5.58 -0.14 7.93
N HIS A 220 6.52 -1.07 8.11
CA HIS A 220 6.58 -2.36 7.43
C HIS A 220 5.87 -3.47 8.21
N SER A 221 5.73 -3.31 9.53
CA SER A 221 5.26 -4.35 10.43
C SER A 221 4.33 -3.79 11.49
N MET A 222 3.07 -4.19 11.41
CA MET A 222 2.10 -3.87 12.45
C MET A 222 2.35 -4.70 13.71
N LYS A 223 2.24 -4.02 14.86
CA LYS A 223 2.38 -4.66 16.16
C LYS A 223 1.16 -5.55 16.42
N THR A 224 1.41 -6.81 16.73
CA THR A 224 0.37 -7.78 17.14
C THR A 224 0.43 -8.03 18.65
N LYS A 225 -0.68 -8.45 19.27
CA LYS A 225 -0.78 -8.72 20.71
C LYS A 225 0.25 -9.73 21.21
N ARG A 226 0.57 -10.73 20.37
CA ARG A 226 1.45 -11.86 20.68
C ARG A 226 2.83 -11.77 20.00
N GLY A 227 3.09 -10.70 19.24
CA GLY A 227 4.33 -10.58 18.44
C GLY A 227 4.47 -11.66 17.37
N THR A 228 3.34 -12.16 16.84
CA THR A 228 3.31 -13.25 15.86
C THR A 228 3.37 -12.69 14.45
N TRP A 229 4.47 -12.99 13.75
CA TRP A 229 4.64 -12.78 12.31
C TRP A 229 4.84 -14.12 11.61
N LYS A 230 4.22 -14.28 10.45
CA LYS A 230 4.36 -15.47 9.59
C LYS A 230 4.52 -14.98 8.15
N ASP A 231 5.18 -15.74 7.32
CA ASP A 231 5.15 -15.60 5.87
C ASP A 231 4.27 -16.68 5.24
N THR A 232 4.19 -16.73 3.91
CA THR A 232 3.32 -17.66 3.19
C THR A 232 3.71 -19.14 3.34
N THR A 233 4.85 -19.43 3.97
CA THR A 233 5.27 -20.80 4.35
C THR A 233 4.83 -21.19 5.78
N GLY A 234 4.21 -20.26 6.52
CA GLY A 234 3.79 -20.42 7.91
C GLY A 234 4.89 -20.07 8.94
N GLY A 235 6.12 -19.86 8.49
CA GLY A 235 7.29 -19.47 9.30
C GLY A 235 7.89 -18.14 8.86
N GLY A 236 9.22 -18.04 8.87
CA GLY A 236 9.97 -16.90 8.33
C GLY A 236 11.27 -16.62 9.10
N SER A 237 12.16 -15.85 8.49
CA SER A 237 13.42 -15.40 9.10
C SER A 237 13.35 -13.90 9.34
N PHE A 238 12.72 -13.52 10.45
CA PHE A 238 12.40 -12.13 10.75
C PHE A 238 13.48 -11.41 11.55
N ASP A 239 13.57 -10.08 11.35
CA ASP A 239 14.25 -9.21 12.30
C ASP A 239 13.43 -9.04 13.60
N LYS A 240 13.96 -8.27 14.56
CA LYS A 240 13.37 -8.15 15.91
C LYS A 240 11.97 -7.50 15.92
N ILE A 241 11.57 -6.85 14.83
CA ILE A 241 10.34 -6.09 14.73
C ILE A 241 9.44 -6.57 13.58
N GLY A 242 9.82 -7.62 12.86
CA GLY A 242 9.09 -8.18 11.72
C GLY A 242 9.06 -7.29 10.47
N ALA A 243 9.94 -6.28 10.38
CA ALA A 243 10.03 -5.36 9.25
C ALA A 243 10.83 -5.93 8.06
N GLU A 244 11.65 -6.95 8.32
CA GLU A 244 12.41 -7.68 7.31
C GLU A 244 12.15 -9.19 7.46
N ASN A 245 12.09 -9.91 6.34
CA ASN A 245 12.09 -11.37 6.27
C ASN A 245 13.15 -11.86 5.28
N TYR A 246 14.22 -12.46 5.79
CA TYR A 246 15.34 -12.94 4.99
C TYR A 246 15.04 -14.24 4.22
N ALA A 247 13.98 -14.97 4.57
CA ALA A 247 13.54 -16.15 3.83
C ALA A 247 12.94 -15.77 2.46
N ARG A 248 12.29 -14.60 2.40
CA ARG A 248 11.73 -13.96 1.19
C ARG A 248 10.95 -14.94 0.27
N PRO A 249 9.93 -15.67 0.76
CA PRO A 249 9.07 -16.43 -0.14
C PRO A 249 8.33 -15.47 -1.08
N THR A 250 8.29 -15.83 -2.35
CA THR A 250 7.69 -14.99 -3.42
C THR A 250 6.85 -15.81 -4.41
N ASP A 251 6.60 -17.08 -4.09
CA ASP A 251 5.91 -18.05 -4.94
C ASP A 251 4.39 -18.05 -4.76
N VAL A 252 3.89 -17.60 -3.60
CA VAL A 252 2.46 -17.44 -3.30
C VAL A 252 1.98 -16.03 -3.60
N ALA A 253 2.67 -15.03 -3.05
CA ALA A 253 2.38 -13.62 -3.23
C ALA A 253 3.66 -12.79 -3.07
N VAL A 254 3.68 -11.60 -3.69
CA VAL A 254 4.78 -10.64 -3.59
C VAL A 254 4.22 -9.24 -3.78
N ILE A 255 4.85 -8.22 -3.18
CA ILE A 255 4.50 -6.82 -3.41
C ILE A 255 5.50 -6.21 -4.38
N HIS A 256 5.00 -5.62 -5.46
CA HIS A 256 5.79 -4.82 -6.39
C HIS A 256 5.89 -3.40 -5.86
N HIS A 257 7.09 -2.97 -5.48
CA HIS A 257 7.34 -1.63 -4.95
C HIS A 257 7.94 -0.71 -6.01
N TYR A 258 7.14 0.21 -6.54
CA TYR A 258 7.53 1.20 -7.55
C TYR A 258 8.08 2.48 -6.92
N LYS A 259 9.07 2.31 -6.05
CA LYS A 259 9.68 3.40 -5.28
C LYS A 259 10.22 4.53 -6.16
N TYR A 260 10.87 4.16 -7.27
CA TYR A 260 11.72 5.03 -8.05
C TYR A 260 10.95 5.82 -9.11
N LEU A 261 10.01 5.20 -9.83
CA LEU A 261 9.38 5.81 -11.01
C LEU A 261 10.44 6.33 -12.00
N SER A 262 10.16 7.38 -12.79
CA SER A 262 11.19 7.98 -13.65
C SER A 262 12.26 8.72 -12.83
N PRO A 263 13.49 8.89 -13.35
CA PRO A 263 14.54 9.66 -12.67
C PRO A 263 14.12 11.07 -12.23
N LYS A 264 13.35 11.83 -13.05
CA LYS A 264 12.87 13.16 -12.64
C LYS A 264 11.81 13.09 -11.54
N GLU A 265 10.92 12.11 -11.58
CA GLU A 265 9.94 11.89 -10.50
C GLU A 265 10.63 11.49 -9.20
N PHE A 266 11.65 10.62 -9.28
CA PHE A 266 12.45 10.25 -8.11
C PHE A 266 13.18 11.44 -7.52
N GLN A 267 13.84 12.25 -8.36
CA GLN A 267 14.51 13.48 -7.95
C GLN A 267 13.54 14.42 -7.24
N TRP A 268 12.35 14.63 -7.78
CA TRP A 268 11.33 15.47 -7.16
C TRP A 268 10.87 14.89 -5.81
N LYS A 269 10.54 13.59 -5.76
CA LYS A 269 10.11 12.87 -4.54
C LYS A 269 11.16 12.94 -3.43
N SER A 270 12.44 12.73 -3.77
CA SER A 270 13.54 12.59 -2.81
C SER A 270 14.21 13.91 -2.42
N CYS A 271 14.33 14.87 -3.34
CA CYS A 271 15.11 16.09 -3.12
C CYS A 271 14.27 17.38 -2.99
N ILE A 272 13.00 17.38 -3.40
CA ILE A 272 12.16 18.59 -3.40
C ILE A 272 10.98 18.42 -2.45
N ARG A 273 10.13 17.43 -2.72
CA ARG A 273 8.86 17.18 -2.04
C ARG A 273 9.01 16.61 -0.63
N GLN A 274 10.12 15.89 -0.39
CA GLN A 274 10.38 15.06 0.80
C GLN A 274 9.40 13.88 0.94
N THR A 275 9.79 12.85 1.69
CA THR A 275 8.92 11.70 1.99
C THR A 275 7.70 12.07 2.83
N VAL A 276 6.78 11.13 3.04
CA VAL A 276 5.66 11.25 3.99
C VAL A 276 6.13 11.56 5.43
N ASP A 277 7.36 11.18 5.75
CA ASP A 277 8.02 11.52 7.02
C ASP A 277 8.80 12.85 7.01
N ALA A 278 8.61 13.70 6.00
CA ALA A 278 9.32 14.98 5.83
C ALA A 278 10.85 14.85 5.78
N LYS A 279 11.37 13.78 5.13
CA LYS A 279 12.82 13.53 4.98
C LYS A 279 13.26 13.65 3.52
N LEU A 280 14.46 14.20 3.30
CA LEU A 280 15.16 14.14 2.02
C LEU A 280 15.86 12.77 1.85
N LYS A 281 15.06 11.71 1.73
CA LYS A 281 15.55 10.34 1.65
C LYS A 281 16.14 10.05 0.27
N ASP A 282 17.31 9.42 0.23
CA ASP A 282 18.05 9.08 -1.00
C ASP A 282 18.46 10.32 -1.85
N CYS A 283 18.55 11.50 -1.23
CA CYS A 283 19.07 12.73 -1.85
C CYS A 283 20.43 13.11 -1.27
N VAL A 284 21.51 13.03 -2.06
CA VAL A 284 22.87 13.37 -1.63
C VAL A 284 23.39 14.51 -2.50
N GLY A 285 23.80 15.62 -1.87
CA GLY A 285 24.25 16.81 -2.61
C GLY A 285 23.22 17.37 -3.58
N GLY A 286 21.93 17.23 -3.26
CA GLY A 286 20.82 17.67 -4.11
C GLY A 286 20.51 16.74 -5.29
N LYS A 287 21.10 15.53 -5.35
CA LYS A 287 20.86 14.55 -6.42
C LYS A 287 20.36 13.22 -5.85
N ALA A 288 19.33 12.68 -6.48
CA ALA A 288 18.81 11.35 -6.21
C ALA A 288 19.28 10.38 -7.29
N THR A 289 19.80 9.22 -6.89
CA THR A 289 20.24 8.16 -7.81
C THR A 289 19.22 7.03 -7.83
N ALA A 290 18.57 6.82 -8.97
CA ALA A 290 17.57 5.78 -9.12
C ALA A 290 18.21 4.42 -9.42
N TYR A 291 17.69 3.38 -8.77
CA TYR A 291 18.01 1.99 -9.08
C TYR A 291 17.35 1.62 -10.41
N GLN A 292 18.03 0.91 -11.32
CA GLN A 292 17.49 0.62 -12.66
C GLN A 292 16.58 -0.62 -12.73
N GLY A 293 16.75 -1.58 -11.82
CA GLY A 293 16.15 -2.91 -12.01
C GLY A 293 16.85 -3.67 -13.14
N ARG A 294 16.73 -5.00 -13.13
CA ARG A 294 17.41 -5.88 -14.11
C ARG A 294 16.57 -7.06 -14.55
N VAL A 295 15.70 -7.55 -13.68
CA VAL A 295 14.91 -8.74 -14.00
C VAL A 295 13.54 -8.30 -14.51
N PRO A 296 13.17 -8.68 -15.75
CA PRO A 296 11.87 -8.32 -16.31
C PRO A 296 10.75 -9.02 -15.54
N ASP A 297 9.70 -8.26 -15.24
CA ASP A 297 8.52 -8.70 -14.50
C ASP A 297 7.37 -7.71 -14.74
N ASP A 298 6.39 -8.10 -15.56
CA ASP A 298 5.20 -7.30 -15.86
C ASP A 298 3.94 -7.86 -15.19
N SER A 299 4.09 -8.74 -14.19
CA SER A 299 2.96 -9.50 -13.65
C SER A 299 1.88 -8.61 -13.03
N ALA A 300 2.26 -7.48 -12.43
CA ALA A 300 1.28 -6.51 -11.92
C ALA A 300 0.49 -5.86 -13.06
N TRP A 301 1.11 -5.55 -14.21
CA TRP A 301 0.39 -5.01 -15.36
C TRP A 301 -0.61 -6.03 -15.92
N GLN A 302 -0.19 -7.28 -16.06
CA GLN A 302 -1.07 -8.35 -16.53
C GLN A 302 -2.23 -8.57 -15.56
N LEU A 303 -1.98 -8.52 -14.25
CA LEU A 303 -3.02 -8.67 -13.23
C LEU A 303 -4.01 -7.49 -13.24
N LEU A 304 -3.52 -6.26 -13.44
CA LEU A 304 -4.37 -5.08 -13.59
C LEU A 304 -5.33 -5.24 -14.78
N LYS A 305 -4.80 -5.59 -15.96
CA LYS A 305 -5.62 -5.80 -17.15
C LYS A 305 -6.60 -6.96 -17.00
N LYS A 306 -6.18 -8.06 -16.37
CA LYS A 306 -7.05 -9.22 -16.11
C LYS A 306 -8.25 -8.84 -15.24
N ASN A 307 -8.03 -8.03 -14.20
CA ASN A 307 -9.04 -7.75 -13.20
C ASN A 307 -9.81 -6.45 -13.44
N VAL A 308 -9.23 -5.52 -14.22
CA VAL A 308 -9.83 -4.24 -14.58
C VAL A 308 -9.59 -3.96 -16.08
N PRO A 309 -10.30 -4.67 -16.98
CA PRO A 309 -9.98 -4.73 -18.41
C PRO A 309 -9.90 -3.39 -19.15
N ARG A 310 -10.53 -2.33 -18.64
CA ARG A 310 -10.43 -0.98 -19.23
C ARG A 310 -9.00 -0.48 -19.35
N TYR A 311 -8.09 -0.92 -18.47
CA TYR A 311 -6.68 -0.51 -18.53
C TYR A 311 -5.96 -1.10 -19.74
N ALA A 312 -6.46 -2.17 -20.38
CA ALA A 312 -5.83 -2.74 -21.57
C ALA A 312 -5.72 -1.75 -22.74
N MET A 313 -6.54 -0.69 -22.77
CA MET A 313 -6.41 0.40 -23.75
C MET A 313 -5.02 1.04 -23.75
N PHE A 314 -4.31 1.05 -22.61
CA PHE A 314 -2.97 1.62 -22.54
C PHE A 314 -1.91 0.79 -23.28
N ASP A 315 -2.21 -0.43 -23.71
CA ASP A 315 -1.30 -1.20 -24.57
C ASP A 315 -1.07 -0.55 -25.94
N GLU A 316 -2.01 0.27 -26.41
CA GLU A 316 -1.90 1.02 -27.67
C GLU A 316 -0.97 2.24 -27.58
N PHE A 317 -0.48 2.59 -26.38
CA PHE A 317 0.29 3.81 -26.12
C PHE A 317 1.80 3.52 -25.95
N GLU A 318 2.38 2.72 -26.85
CA GLU A 318 3.81 2.38 -26.79
C GLU A 318 4.72 3.60 -27.00
N ASP A 319 4.27 4.61 -27.75
CA ASP A 319 5.03 5.83 -28.07
C ASP A 319 5.45 6.68 -26.84
N PHE A 320 4.93 6.36 -25.66
CA PHE A 320 5.21 7.05 -24.39
C PHE A 320 6.28 6.37 -23.52
N LEU A 321 6.81 5.20 -23.90
CA LEU A 321 7.79 4.41 -23.15
C LEU A 321 9.24 4.59 -23.62
#